data_AF-A0A183BZR7-F1
#
_entry.id   AF-A0A183BZR7-F1
#
_cell.length_a   1.000
_cell.length_b   1.000
_cell.length_c   1.000
_cell.angle_alpha   90.00
_cell.angle_beta   90.00
_cell.angle_gamma   90.00
#
_symmetry.space_group_name_H-M   'P 1'
#
loop_
_entity.id
_entity.type
_entity.pdbx_description
1 polymer ?
#
loop_
_entity_poly.entity_id
_entity_poly.type
_entity_poly.pdbx_seq_one_letter_code
_entity_poly.pdbx_strand_id
1 'polypeptide(L)'
;MEGLKKEFVNSTDPVNFIIRALHGEVYFVPFELNNNLTGERLVLRRFGKDDWLLARCPTERDEEKWAEWEQAAVEWEWRRQGNRISIDFNDSAIGVGQRKRKLRE
;
A
#
# COMPACT_ATOMS: atom_id res chain seq x y z
N MET A 1 -1.90 5.73 -8.22
CA MET A 1 -2.46 4.53 -7.54
C MET A 1 -2.69 3.32 -8.45
N GLU A 2 -3.04 3.47 -9.72
CA GLU A 2 -3.33 2.33 -10.62
C GLU A 2 -2.16 1.35 -10.81
N GLY A 3 -0.92 1.84 -10.88
CA GLY A 3 0.25 0.96 -10.98
C GLY A 3 0.41 0.02 -9.76
N LEU A 4 0.14 0.51 -8.54
CA LEU A 4 0.17 -0.32 -7.33
C LEU A 4 -0.89 -1.43 -7.38
N LYS A 5 -2.11 -1.09 -7.80
CA LYS A 5 -3.20 -2.06 -7.95
C LYS A 5 -2.82 -3.16 -8.95
N LYS A 6 -2.26 -2.75 -10.09
CA LYS A 6 -1.81 -3.67 -11.14
C LYS A 6 -0.65 -4.57 -10.68
N GLU A 7 0.34 -4.03 -10.01
CA GLU A 7 1.45 -4.82 -9.46
C GLU A 7 0.96 -5.82 -8.41
N PHE A 8 0.06 -5.41 -7.52
CA PHE A 8 -0.50 -6.31 -6.51
C PHE A 8 -1.22 -7.52 -7.12
N VAL A 9 -2.04 -7.32 -8.15
CA VAL A 9 -2.76 -8.40 -8.83
C VAL A 9 -1.83 -9.36 -9.58
N ASN A 10 -0.69 -8.87 -10.08
CA ASN A 10 0.30 -9.70 -10.78
C ASN A 10 1.37 -10.30 -9.84
N SER A 11 1.35 -9.94 -8.55
CA SER A 11 2.32 -10.43 -7.58
C SER A 11 2.09 -11.92 -7.32
N THR A 12 3.16 -12.71 -7.37
CA THR A 12 3.16 -14.15 -7.09
C THR A 12 3.73 -14.49 -5.72
N ASP A 13 4.48 -13.55 -5.13
CA ASP A 13 5.12 -13.73 -3.84
C ASP A 13 4.23 -13.19 -2.72
N PRO A 14 3.84 -14.02 -1.74
CA PRO A 14 3.04 -13.56 -0.62
C PRO A 14 3.89 -12.70 0.32
N VAL A 15 3.41 -11.50 0.66
CA VAL A 15 4.06 -10.59 1.60
C VAL A 15 3.02 -9.83 2.44
N ASN A 16 3.37 -9.60 3.71
CA ASN A 16 2.48 -8.96 4.67
C ASN A 16 3.10 -7.66 5.18
N PHE A 17 2.37 -6.55 5.09
CA PHE A 17 2.82 -5.27 5.61
C PHE A 17 1.65 -4.36 5.96
N ILE A 18 1.92 -3.42 6.88
CA ILE A 18 1.06 -2.30 7.19
C ILE A 18 1.90 -1.04 7.00
N ILE A 19 1.47 -0.18 6.08
CA ILE A 19 2.12 1.09 5.80
C ILE A 19 1.17 2.20 6.22
N ARG A 20 1.64 3.08 7.09
CA ARG A 20 0.97 4.35 7.39
C ARG A 20 1.41 5.40 6.38
N ALA A 21 0.45 5.96 5.65
CA ALA A 21 0.63 7.10 4.77
C ALA A 21 0.06 8.35 5.45
N LEU A 22 0.92 9.35 5.68
CA LEU A 22 0.54 10.66 6.20
C LEU A 22 0.16 11.58 5.03
N HIS A 23 -0.94 12.31 5.16
CA HIS A 23 -1.40 13.24 4.14
C HIS A 23 -0.50 14.49 4.04
N GLY A 24 0.09 14.70 2.86
CA GLY A 24 0.10 16.01 2.20
C GLY A 24 -1.04 16.05 1.17
N GLU A 25 -1.34 17.24 0.61
CA GLU A 25 -2.48 17.73 -0.23
C GLU A 25 -3.23 16.78 -1.20
N VAL A 26 -2.81 15.52 -1.36
CA VAL A 26 -3.37 14.51 -2.25
C VAL A 26 -4.44 13.67 -1.53
N TYR A 27 -5.68 13.80 -1.98
CA TYR A 27 -6.80 12.97 -1.54
C TYR A 27 -6.64 11.54 -2.07
N PHE A 28 -6.35 10.58 -1.20
CA PHE A 28 -6.45 9.17 -1.55
C PHE A 28 -7.92 8.73 -1.68
N VAL A 29 -8.18 7.80 -2.61
CA VAL A 29 -9.47 7.12 -2.72
C VAL A 29 -9.34 5.76 -2.05
N PRO A 30 -10.19 5.42 -1.06
CA PRO A 30 -10.13 4.12 -0.41
C PRO A 30 -10.48 3.01 -1.41
N PHE A 31 -9.82 1.85 -1.27
CA PHE A 31 -10.10 0.68 -2.09
C PHE A 31 -9.72 -0.61 -1.37
N GLU A 32 -10.30 -1.70 -1.83
CA GLU A 32 -9.98 -3.07 -1.45
C GLU A 32 -9.79 -3.91 -2.71
N LEU A 33 -8.72 -4.69 -2.73
CA LEU A 33 -8.38 -5.59 -3.82
C LEU A 33 -8.03 -6.96 -3.26
N ASN A 34 -8.47 -8.00 -3.96
CA ASN A 34 -8.13 -9.38 -3.64
C ASN A 34 -7.26 -9.96 -4.75
N ASN A 35 -6.17 -10.62 -4.38
CA ASN A 35 -5.37 -11.43 -5.26
C ASN A 35 -5.71 -12.90 -5.02
N ASN A 36 -6.49 -13.49 -5.93
CA ASN A 36 -6.92 -14.89 -5.84
C ASN A 36 -5.78 -15.88 -6.09
N LEU A 37 -4.65 -15.45 -6.66
CA LEU A 37 -3.49 -16.32 -6.92
C LEU A 37 -2.69 -16.56 -5.63
N THR A 38 -2.48 -15.51 -4.84
CA THR A 38 -1.73 -15.59 -3.57
C THR A 38 -2.62 -15.77 -2.35
N GLY A 39 -3.94 -15.58 -2.48
CA GLY A 39 -4.87 -15.62 -1.35
C GLY A 39 -4.67 -14.43 -0.41
N GLU A 40 -4.38 -13.26 -0.97
CA GLU A 40 -4.10 -12.03 -0.21
C GLU A 40 -5.11 -10.93 -0.55
N ARG A 41 -5.23 -9.97 0.35
CA ARG A 41 -5.97 -8.72 0.15
C ARG A 41 -5.08 -7.51 0.38
N LEU A 42 -5.33 -6.46 -0.39
CA LEU A 42 -4.71 -5.15 -0.27
C LEU A 42 -5.82 -4.12 -0.02
N VAL A 43 -5.76 -3.46 1.13
CA VAL A 43 -6.74 -2.47 1.57
C VAL A 43 -6.04 -1.14 1.78
N LEU A 44 -6.56 -0.10 1.11
CA LEU A 44 -6.28 1.29 1.45
C LEU A 44 -7.52 1.89 2.08
N ARG A 45 -7.41 2.31 3.35
CA ARG A 45 -8.50 2.98 4.05
C ARG A 45 -8.02 4.16 4.87
N ARG A 46 -8.92 5.11 5.07
CA ARG A 46 -8.70 6.23 5.99
C ARG A 46 -8.78 5.72 7.42
N PHE A 47 -7.84 6.14 8.26
CA PHE A 47 -7.81 5.85 9.68
C PHE A 47 -7.75 7.17 10.45
N GLY A 48 -8.79 7.48 11.22
CA GLY A 48 -8.89 8.78 11.89
C GLY A 48 -9.04 9.95 10.91
N LYS A 49 -8.45 11.11 11.25
CA LYS A 49 -8.67 12.37 10.52
C LYS A 49 -7.71 12.53 9.34
N ASP A 50 -6.41 12.32 9.56
CA ASP A 50 -5.37 12.68 8.58
C ASP A 50 -4.48 11.49 8.17
N ASP A 51 -4.72 10.32 8.76
CA ASP A 51 -3.93 9.11 8.50
C ASP A 51 -4.62 8.18 7.50
N TRP A 52 -3.80 7.57 6.65
CA TRP A 52 -4.21 6.51 5.75
C TRP A 52 -3.40 5.26 6.04
N LEU A 53 -4.05 4.10 5.98
CA LEU A 53 -3.41 2.81 6.16
C LEU A 53 -3.53 1.99 4.88
N LEU A 54 -2.39 1.56 4.36
CA LEU A 54 -2.27 0.57 3.31
C LEU A 54 -1.82 -0.75 3.95
N ALA A 55 -2.72 -1.73 3.99
CA ALA A 55 -2.45 -3.05 4.56
C ALA A 55 -2.51 -4.11 3.47
N ARG A 56 -1.43 -4.89 3.31
CA ARG A 56 -1.41 -6.14 2.53
C ARG A 56 -1.35 -7.30 3.51
N CYS A 57 -2.29 -8.23 3.39
CA CYS A 57 -2.41 -9.34 4.31
C CYS A 57 -3.01 -10.59 3.63
N PRO A 58 -2.89 -11.77 4.24
CA PRO A 58 -3.62 -12.94 3.78
C PRO A 58 -5.14 -12.71 3.88
N THR A 59 -5.91 -13.36 3.02
CA THR A 59 -7.38 -13.33 3.06
C THR A 59 -7.89 -14.02 4.33
N GLU A 60 -7.27 -15.13 4.72
CA GLU A 60 -7.50 -15.78 6.01
C GLU A 60 -6.56 -15.16 7.06
N ARG A 61 -7.07 -14.19 7.83
CA ARG A 61 -6.29 -13.51 8.88
C ARG A 61 -7.07 -13.38 10.17
N ASP A 62 -6.34 -13.35 11.28
CA ASP A 62 -6.88 -13.03 12.60
C ASP A 62 -7.21 -11.53 12.66
N GLU A 63 -8.50 -11.18 12.62
CA GLU A 63 -8.94 -9.78 12.58
C GLU A 63 -8.57 -9.00 13.84
N GLU A 64 -8.57 -9.65 15.01
CA GLU A 64 -8.24 -9.02 16.29
C GLU A 64 -6.75 -8.64 16.31
N LYS A 65 -5.89 -9.60 15.97
CA LYS A 65 -4.45 -9.36 15.87
C LYS A 65 -4.09 -8.28 14.85
N TRP A 66 -4.78 -8.27 13.70
CA TRP A 66 -4.56 -7.24 12.69
C TRP A 66 -5.05 -5.86 13.14
N ALA A 67 -6.15 -5.79 13.88
CA ALA A 67 -6.62 -4.54 14.45
C ALA A 67 -5.60 -3.96 15.45
N GLU A 68 -5.00 -4.79 16.30
CA GLU A 68 -3.93 -4.37 17.21
C GLU A 68 -2.71 -3.82 16.45
N TRP A 69 -2.27 -4.51 15.39
CA TRP A 69 -1.14 -4.05 14.58
C TRP A 69 -1.44 -2.77 13.80
N GLU A 70 -2.67 -2.63 13.27
CA GLU A 70 -3.12 -1.43 12.58
C GLU A 70 -3.17 -0.23 13.54
N GLN A 71 -3.65 -0.43 14.78
CA GLN A 71 -3.62 0.59 15.83
C GLN A 71 -2.19 0.96 16.20
N ALA A 72 -1.33 -0.03 16.45
CA ALA A 72 0.07 0.19 16.79
C ALA A 72 0.82 0.98 15.71
N ALA A 73 0.55 0.74 14.42
CA ALA A 73 1.16 1.47 13.30
C ALA A 73 0.81 2.97 13.30
N VAL A 74 -0.40 3.32 13.76
CA VAL A 74 -0.89 4.71 13.83
C VAL A 74 -0.44 5.41 15.11
N GLU A 75 -0.48 4.71 16.24
CA GLU A 75 -0.01 5.25 17.52
C GLU A 75 1.51 5.39 17.57
N TRP A 76 2.24 4.69 16.69
CA TRP A 76 3.68 4.80 16.59
C TRP A 76 4.12 6.26 16.43
N GLU A 77 5.00 6.76 17.31
CA GLU A 77 5.43 8.16 17.33
C GLU A 77 6.53 8.42 16.29
N TRP A 78 6.16 8.47 15.00
CA TRP A 78 7.08 8.64 13.86
C TRP A 78 7.88 9.95 13.85
N ARG A 79 7.46 10.97 14.63
CA ARG A 79 8.12 12.30 14.66
C ARG A 79 9.41 12.34 15.46
N ARG A 80 9.68 11.35 16.31
CA ARG A 80 10.84 11.36 17.23
C ARG A 80 11.91 10.29 16.94
N GLN A 81 11.74 9.47 15.89
CA GLN A 81 12.66 8.38 15.60
C GLN A 81 13.48 8.64 14.34
N GLY A 82 14.79 8.34 14.38
CA GLY A 82 15.73 8.49 13.26
C GLY A 82 15.53 7.49 12.10
N ASN A 83 14.61 6.53 12.23
CA ASN A 83 14.34 5.50 11.23
C ASN A 83 13.05 5.84 10.45
N ARG A 84 13.05 6.96 9.73
CA ARG A 84 11.93 7.36 8.87
C ARG A 84 12.33 7.26 7.40
N ILE A 85 11.59 6.47 6.64
CA ILE A 85 11.67 6.47 5.17
C ILE A 85 10.51 7.33 4.66
N SER A 86 10.82 8.50 4.10
CA SER A 86 9.84 9.34 3.42
C SER A 86 9.88 9.00 1.94
N ILE A 87 8.82 8.36 1.44
CA ILE A 87 8.68 8.03 0.02
C ILE A 87 7.68 9.03 -0.55
N ASP A 88 8.15 9.89 -1.46
CA ASP A 88 7.28 10.78 -2.20
C ASP A 88 6.75 10.06 -3.44
N PHE A 89 5.43 9.94 -3.53
CA PHE A 89 4.74 9.28 -4.64
C PHE A 89 4.21 10.36 -5.59
N ASN A 90 5.06 10.82 -6.50
CA ASN A 90 4.56 11.57 -7.65
C ASN A 90 3.72 10.62 -8.52
N ASP A 91 2.56 11.05 -9.02
CA ASP A 91 1.71 10.23 -9.88
C ASP A 91 2.46 9.67 -11.09
N SER A 92 3.46 10.41 -11.59
CA SER A 92 4.36 9.97 -12.67
C SER A 92 5.32 8.84 -12.29
N ALA A 93 5.57 8.61 -11.00
CA ALA A 93 6.43 7.54 -10.49
C ALA A 93 5.68 6.20 -10.36
N ILE A 94 4.35 6.20 -10.39
CA ILE A 94 3.52 4.99 -10.30
C ILE A 94 3.02 4.60 -11.70
N GLY A 95 3.97 4.25 -12.56
CA GLY A 95 3.76 3.43 -13.75
C GLY A 95 3.53 4.16 -15.08
N VAL A 96 4.57 4.16 -15.94
CA VAL A 96 4.41 3.85 -17.37
C VAL A 96 5.57 2.95 -17.83
N GLY A 97 5.54 1.69 -17.43
CA GLY A 97 6.44 0.66 -17.96
C GLY A 97 6.06 0.26 -19.38
N GLN A 98 6.37 1.10 -20.38
CA GLN A 98 6.29 0.74 -21.80
C GLN A 98 7.57 1.21 -22.49
N ARG A 99 8.69 0.49 -22.29
CA ARG A 99 9.78 0.54 -23.28
C ARG A 99 9.27 -0.14 -24.55
N LYS A 100 8.71 0.65 -25.48
CA LYS A 100 8.56 0.19 -26.86
C LYS A 100 9.96 -0.06 -27.41
N ARG A 101 10.35 -1.33 -27.53
CA ARG A 101 11.45 -1.74 -28.41
C ARG A 101 11.04 -1.34 -29.83
N LYS A 102 11.66 -0.30 -30.38
CA LYS A 102 11.65 -0.10 -31.83
C LYS A 102 12.43 -1.27 -32.44
N LEU A 103 11.73 -2.25 -32.98
CA LEU A 103 12.27 -3.07 -34.06
C LEU A 103 12.48 -2.12 -35.24
N ARG A 104 13.74 -1.91 -35.62
CA ARG A 104 14.07 -1.30 -36.91
C ARG A 104 13.94 -2.42 -37.94
N GLU A 105 13.01 -2.24 -38.88
CA GLU A 105 13.03 -2.91 -40.18
C GLU A 105 14.17 -2.33 -41.03
#